data_AF-A0A812ISJ4-F1
#
_entry.id   AF-A0A812ISJ4-F1
#
_cell.length_a   1.000
_cell.length_b   1.000
_cell.length_c   1.000
_cell.angle_alpha   90.00
_cell.angle_beta   90.00
_cell.angle_gamma   90.00
#
_symmetry.space_group_name_H-M   'P 1'
#
loop_
_entity.id
_entity.type
_entity.pdbx_description
1 polymer ?
#
loop_
_entity_poly.entity_id
_entity_poly.type
_entity_poly.pdbx_seq_one_letter_code
_entity_poly.pdbx_strand_id
1 'polypeptide(L)'
;MTLAIQNFAKHHNVDPSKVSAEQVLQSAEGPFHWATFGKDTSARGPGAQSLKRAMQWRPDMREAYTVLLDNLKVEFRKAWMATKSFDFTTVRRSTTLSFRKRRDEVGSFKTKLQIQGILGGDHPDAAKQTEHYEFCVLYNDWLQADTYFWVERLVTTSSAQEWANVVTVESKDAVDGSWAAKVEISRAIRAFAAAKGKKIQQVTEKMVAESDLGIKGYASLYDSLPAAAPKLGGDGTNAPPPPAPPSARKRTQEDDGDDEGQKAKGSSNTKKPRTQNTTTKYEKEVKEFLAMEQSSDNRMTTITAEVTKNPSWWTWAKDAILTYKEARTAVLKVYADQPHFQNFKVAALSQKEMA
;
A
#
# COMPACT_ATOMS: atom_id res chain seq x y z
N MET A 1 -14.26 0.02 27.48
CA MET A 1 -14.92 0.91 28.46
C MET A 1 -14.54 0.57 29.90
N THR A 2 -14.57 -0.70 30.33
CA THR A 2 -14.27 -1.15 31.70
C THR A 2 -12.95 -0.62 32.27
N LEU A 3 -11.87 -0.66 31.49
CA LEU A 3 -10.54 -0.23 31.92
C LEU A 3 -10.46 1.30 32.11
N ALA A 4 -11.23 2.06 31.33
CA ALA A 4 -11.35 3.51 31.46
C ALA A 4 -12.08 3.90 32.74
N ILE A 5 -13.17 3.20 33.06
CA ILE A 5 -13.94 3.38 34.32
C ILE A 5 -13.05 3.10 35.53
N GLN A 6 -12.30 2.00 35.53
CA GLN A 6 -11.38 1.66 36.62
C GLN A 6 -10.30 2.74 36.84
N ASN A 7 -9.70 3.24 35.77
CA ASN A 7 -8.66 4.26 35.85
C ASN A 7 -9.22 5.63 36.28
N PHE A 8 -10.40 6.01 35.78
CA PHE A 8 -11.09 7.22 36.20
C PHE A 8 -11.45 7.16 37.70
N ALA A 9 -12.06 6.06 38.14
CA ALA A 9 -12.42 5.83 39.53
C ALA A 9 -11.20 5.92 40.45
N LYS A 10 -10.09 5.28 40.07
CA LYS A 10 -8.82 5.32 40.80
C LYS A 10 -8.24 6.74 40.87
N HIS A 11 -8.32 7.52 39.79
CA HIS A 11 -7.80 8.88 39.74
C HIS A 11 -8.62 9.84 40.63
N HIS A 12 -9.93 9.65 40.68
CA HIS A 12 -10.85 10.49 41.45
C HIS A 12 -11.13 9.97 42.87
N ASN A 13 -10.47 8.89 43.31
CA ASN A 13 -10.69 8.22 44.59
C ASN A 13 -12.17 7.82 44.82
N VAL A 14 -12.84 7.38 43.76
CA VAL A 14 -14.22 6.88 43.80
C VAL A 14 -14.21 5.37 43.56
N ASP A 15 -15.21 4.66 44.08
CA ASP A 15 -15.43 3.25 43.78
C ASP A 15 -15.77 3.06 42.28
N PRO A 16 -15.07 2.18 41.53
CA PRO A 16 -15.36 1.87 40.14
C PRO A 16 -16.82 1.50 39.87
N SER A 17 -17.51 0.93 40.86
CA SER A 17 -18.92 0.52 40.74
C SER A 17 -19.88 1.70 40.68
N LYS A 18 -19.45 2.88 41.14
CA LYS A 18 -20.26 4.12 41.17
C LYS A 18 -20.01 5.03 39.96
N VAL A 19 -19.06 4.67 39.10
CA VAL A 19 -18.70 5.46 37.93
C VAL A 19 -19.47 4.96 36.71
N SER A 20 -20.29 5.83 36.13
CA SER A 20 -21.05 5.51 34.92
C SER A 20 -20.19 5.66 33.66
N ALA A 21 -20.57 4.95 32.60
CA ALA A 21 -19.92 5.12 31.29
C ALA A 21 -20.03 6.56 30.76
N GLU A 22 -21.15 7.23 31.05
CA GLU A 22 -21.40 8.61 30.63
C GLU A 22 -20.45 9.61 31.30
N GLN A 23 -20.12 9.43 32.58
CA GLN A 23 -19.15 10.29 33.29
C GLN A 23 -17.78 10.23 32.64
N VAL A 24 -17.35 9.04 32.22
CA VAL A 24 -16.06 8.86 31.52
C VAL A 24 -16.10 9.45 30.11
N LEU A 25 -17.23 9.35 29.40
CA LEU A 25 -17.42 9.94 28.08
C LEU A 25 -17.45 11.47 28.11
N GLN A 26 -18.09 12.06 29.13
CA GLN A 26 -18.20 13.52 29.31
C GLN A 26 -16.95 14.15 29.93
N SER A 27 -15.99 13.35 30.38
CA SER A 27 -14.73 13.86 30.92
C SER A 27 -13.94 14.63 29.84
N ALA A 28 -13.28 15.71 30.25
CA ALA A 28 -12.50 16.56 29.34
C ALA A 28 -11.39 15.81 28.59
N GLU A 29 -10.86 14.75 29.19
CA GLU A 29 -9.80 13.93 28.61
C GLU A 29 -10.32 12.82 27.70
N GLY A 30 -11.60 12.45 27.85
CA GLY A 30 -12.28 11.45 27.05
C GLY A 30 -11.93 9.99 27.36
N PRO A 31 -12.67 9.03 26.78
CA PRO A 31 -12.59 7.61 27.13
C PRO A 31 -11.26 6.96 26.75
N PHE A 32 -10.62 7.40 25.66
CA PHE A 32 -9.34 6.84 25.21
C PHE A 32 -8.18 7.25 26.11
N HIS A 33 -8.23 8.45 26.69
CA HIS A 33 -7.25 8.85 27.69
C HIS A 33 -7.34 7.92 28.89
N TRP A 34 -8.51 7.80 29.49
CA TRP A 34 -8.69 6.96 30.68
C TRP A 34 -8.37 5.49 30.43
N ALA A 35 -8.68 4.94 29.25
CA ALA A 35 -8.30 3.58 28.87
C ALA A 35 -6.77 3.37 28.75
N THR A 36 -6.02 4.45 28.55
CA THR A 36 -4.56 4.44 28.39
C THR A 36 -3.82 5.16 29.52
N PHE A 37 -4.53 5.60 30.56
CA PHE A 37 -3.96 6.27 31.72
C PHE A 37 -2.88 5.39 32.37
N GLY A 38 -1.70 5.96 32.59
CA GLY A 38 -0.54 5.24 33.13
C GLY A 38 0.17 4.29 32.16
N LYS A 39 -0.23 4.19 30.89
CA LYS A 39 0.48 3.41 29.86
C LYS A 39 1.42 4.31 29.05
N ASP A 40 2.59 3.78 28.71
CA ASP A 40 3.52 4.48 27.82
C ASP A 40 2.98 4.51 26.38
N THR A 41 2.59 5.71 25.96
CA THR A 41 2.02 6.01 24.63
C THR A 41 3.04 6.65 23.69
N SER A 42 4.31 6.70 24.10
CA SER A 42 5.41 7.23 23.30
C SER A 42 5.66 6.38 22.06
N ALA A 43 6.35 6.96 21.07
CA ALA A 43 6.71 6.27 19.83
C ALA A 43 7.65 5.06 20.05
N ARG A 44 8.36 5.01 21.18
CA ARG A 44 9.29 3.92 21.54
C ARG A 44 8.69 2.93 22.52
N GLY A 45 7.54 3.24 23.09
CA GLY A 45 6.87 2.42 24.08
C GLY A 45 6.39 1.07 23.53
N PRO A 46 6.07 0.12 24.42
CA PRO A 46 5.58 -1.21 24.05
C PRO A 46 4.29 -1.13 23.21
N GLY A 47 3.44 -0.13 23.47
CA GLY A 47 2.24 0.14 22.71
C GLY A 47 2.51 0.48 21.24
N ALA A 48 3.51 1.34 20.98
CA ALA A 48 3.90 1.73 19.63
C ALA A 48 4.54 0.57 18.84
N GLN A 49 5.36 -0.26 19.49
CA GLN A 49 5.94 -1.45 18.85
C GLN A 49 4.87 -2.49 18.50
N SER A 50 3.85 -2.63 19.34
CA SER A 50 2.70 -3.49 19.07
C SER A 50 1.86 -2.94 17.90
N LEU A 51 1.61 -1.63 17.86
CA LEU A 51 0.93 -0.96 16.75
C LEU A 51 1.68 -1.13 15.43
N LYS A 52 3.01 -0.95 15.44
CA LYS A 52 3.86 -1.11 14.25
C LYS A 52 3.73 -2.51 13.64
N ARG A 53 3.65 -3.55 14.48
CA ARG A 53 3.39 -4.93 14.04
C ARG A 53 1.99 -5.10 13.47
N ALA A 54 0.97 -4.50 14.12
CA ALA A 54 -0.40 -4.54 13.60
C ALA A 54 -0.55 -3.84 12.24
N MET A 55 0.17 -2.74 12.02
CA MET A 55 0.21 -2.01 10.74
C MET A 55 0.86 -2.80 9.60
N GLN A 56 1.66 -3.84 9.88
CA GLN A 56 2.24 -4.69 8.83
C GLN A 56 1.16 -5.33 7.97
N TRP A 57 0.02 -5.67 8.58
CA TRP A 57 -1.12 -6.32 7.93
C TRP A 57 -2.18 -5.32 7.44
N ARG A 58 -1.95 -4.02 7.65
CA ARG A 58 -2.86 -2.91 7.32
C ARG A 58 -2.08 -1.75 6.68
N PRO A 59 -1.69 -1.89 5.39
CA PRO A 59 -0.89 -0.87 4.70
C PRO A 59 -1.62 0.47 4.60
N ASP A 60 -2.95 0.44 4.46
CA ASP A 60 -3.85 1.61 4.52
C ASP A 60 -3.64 2.44 5.79
N MET A 61 -3.62 1.77 6.95
CA MET A 61 -3.43 2.43 8.24
C MET A 61 -2.00 2.93 8.43
N ARG A 62 -1.03 2.20 7.88
CA ARG A 62 0.37 2.62 7.90
C ARG A 62 0.55 3.94 7.14
N GLU A 63 -0.01 4.05 5.94
CA GLU A 63 0.06 5.26 5.13
C GLU A 63 -0.63 6.43 5.83
N ALA A 64 -1.87 6.25 6.29
CA ALA A 64 -2.60 7.27 7.04
C ALA A 64 -1.78 7.76 8.25
N TYR A 65 -1.23 6.84 9.04
CA TYR A 65 -0.45 7.17 10.23
C TYR A 65 0.85 7.92 9.93
N THR A 66 1.53 7.61 8.82
CA THR A 66 2.78 8.32 8.47
C THR A 66 2.57 9.80 8.19
N VAL A 67 1.40 10.15 7.65
CA VAL A 67 1.02 11.51 7.26
C VAL A 67 0.59 12.35 8.45
N LEU A 68 0.01 11.73 9.50
CA LEU A 68 -0.46 12.43 10.68
C LEU A 68 0.61 13.33 11.32
N LEU A 69 0.16 14.44 11.90
CA LEU A 69 0.99 15.28 12.77
C LEU A 69 1.34 14.55 14.06
N ASP A 70 2.42 14.95 14.72
CA ASP A 70 2.96 14.21 15.87
C ASP A 70 1.99 14.14 17.06
N ASN A 71 1.22 15.20 17.30
CA ASN A 71 0.13 15.22 18.29
C ASN A 71 -0.97 14.21 17.93
N LEU A 72 -1.40 14.18 16.67
CA LEU A 72 -2.42 13.26 16.18
C LEU A 72 -1.95 11.80 16.17
N LYS A 73 -0.65 11.56 16.00
CA LYS A 73 -0.06 10.22 16.15
C LYS A 73 -0.13 9.71 17.58
N VAL A 74 0.04 10.58 18.59
CA VAL A 74 -0.15 10.21 20.00
C VAL A 74 -1.60 9.80 20.24
N GLU A 75 -2.57 10.59 19.75
CA GLU A 75 -3.99 10.24 19.84
C GLU A 75 -4.32 8.94 19.12
N PHE A 76 -3.73 8.71 17.94
CA PHE A 76 -3.94 7.50 17.15
C PHE A 76 -3.43 6.27 17.90
N ARG A 77 -2.24 6.38 18.51
CA ARG A 77 -1.69 5.34 19.39
C ARG A 77 -2.62 5.08 20.58
N LYS A 78 -3.13 6.12 21.23
CA LYS A 78 -4.06 6.00 22.37
C LYS A 78 -5.34 5.28 21.97
N ALA A 79 -5.98 5.71 20.88
CA ALA A 79 -7.17 5.06 20.32
C ALA A 79 -6.92 3.58 20.03
N TRP A 80 -5.84 3.25 19.31
CA TRP A 80 -5.50 1.88 18.99
C TRP A 80 -5.14 1.04 20.22
N MET A 81 -4.47 1.59 21.22
CA MET A 81 -4.15 0.84 22.44
C MET A 81 -5.39 0.55 23.29
N ALA A 82 -6.40 1.42 23.23
CA ALA A 82 -7.65 1.25 23.94
C ALA A 82 -8.53 0.17 23.30
N THR A 83 -8.58 0.10 21.96
CA THR A 83 -9.44 -0.84 21.22
C THR A 83 -8.73 -2.12 20.80
N LYS A 84 -7.41 -2.06 20.56
CA LYS A 84 -6.60 -3.11 19.89
C LYS A 84 -7.11 -3.48 18.49
N SER A 85 -7.98 -2.66 17.91
CA SER A 85 -8.51 -2.79 16.56
C SER A 85 -8.46 -1.45 15.84
N PHE A 86 -8.51 -1.48 14.51
CA PHE A 86 -8.60 -0.27 13.68
C PHE A 86 -10.05 0.15 13.42
N ASP A 87 -11.03 -0.36 14.16
CA ASP A 87 -12.45 -0.11 13.91
C ASP A 87 -12.85 1.36 14.18
N PHE A 88 -11.98 2.12 14.86
CA PHE A 88 -12.09 3.57 14.99
C PHE A 88 -11.80 4.33 13.68
N THR A 89 -11.30 3.62 12.66
CA THR A 89 -11.14 4.12 11.29
C THR A 89 -12.13 3.39 10.39
N THR A 90 -13.16 4.10 9.94
CA THR A 90 -14.12 3.57 8.96
C THR A 90 -13.46 3.56 7.58
N VAL A 91 -12.93 2.40 7.18
CA VAL A 91 -12.44 2.19 5.80
C VAL A 91 -13.58 1.59 4.99
N ARG A 92 -14.20 2.40 4.13
CA ARG A 92 -15.18 1.92 3.15
C ARG A 92 -14.45 1.72 1.81
N ARG A 93 -14.43 0.48 1.31
CA ARG A 93 -13.93 0.19 -0.04
C ARG A 93 -15.03 0.59 -1.02
N SER A 94 -14.73 1.51 -1.92
CA SER A 94 -15.61 1.86 -3.03
C SER A 94 -15.00 1.32 -4.33
N THR A 95 -15.83 0.70 -5.16
CA THR A 95 -15.42 0.20 -6.48
C THR A 95 -15.62 1.34 -7.47
N THR A 96 -14.54 1.92 -7.99
CA THR A 96 -14.63 2.94 -9.04
C THR A 96 -14.70 2.25 -10.40
N LEU A 97 -15.87 2.30 -11.04
CA LEU A 97 -16.07 1.88 -12.42
C LEU A 97 -15.60 3.00 -13.35
N SER A 98 -14.48 2.82 -14.04
CA SER A 98 -14.03 3.75 -15.07
C SER A 98 -14.44 3.29 -16.46
N PHE A 99 -15.11 4.16 -17.21
CA PHE A 99 -15.48 3.92 -18.61
C PHE A 99 -14.37 4.44 -19.54
N ARG A 100 -13.73 3.55 -20.31
CA ARG A 100 -12.78 3.95 -21.37
C ARG A 100 -13.30 3.53 -22.74
N LYS A 101 -13.28 4.47 -23.69
CA LYS A 101 -13.81 4.30 -25.05
C LYS A 101 -12.84 3.47 -25.92
N ARG A 102 -13.30 2.34 -26.43
CA ARG A 102 -12.74 1.68 -27.62
C ARG A 102 -13.87 1.53 -28.65
N ARG A 103 -13.57 1.78 -29.92
CA ARG A 103 -14.51 1.58 -31.03
C ARG A 103 -14.35 0.15 -31.52
N ASP A 104 -15.39 -0.65 -31.39
CA ASP A 104 -15.49 -1.95 -32.07
C ASP A 104 -16.56 -1.85 -33.16
N GLU A 105 -16.29 -2.43 -34.32
CA GLU A 105 -17.17 -2.41 -35.50
C GLU A 105 -18.08 -3.64 -35.47
N VAL A 106 -19.41 -3.44 -35.38
CA VAL A 106 -20.39 -4.53 -35.50
C VAL A 106 -20.88 -4.57 -36.94
N GLY A 107 -20.55 -5.65 -37.63
CA GLY A 107 -20.94 -5.89 -39.01
C GLY A 107 -21.22 -7.36 -39.28
N SER A 108 -21.82 -7.62 -40.44
CA SER A 108 -22.13 -8.96 -40.94
C SER A 108 -21.61 -9.11 -42.38
N PHE A 109 -21.21 -10.33 -42.75
CA PHE A 109 -20.83 -10.61 -44.13
C PHE A 109 -22.08 -10.67 -45.01
N LYS A 110 -22.10 -9.86 -46.07
CA LYS A 110 -23.22 -9.76 -47.02
C LYS A 110 -22.72 -9.90 -48.46
N THR A 111 -23.54 -10.46 -49.33
CA THR A 111 -23.22 -10.51 -50.76
C THR A 111 -23.38 -9.12 -51.39
N LYS A 112 -22.77 -8.89 -52.57
CA LYS A 112 -22.96 -7.65 -53.33
C LYS A 112 -24.42 -7.32 -53.55
N LEU A 113 -25.24 -8.31 -53.91
CA LEU A 113 -26.67 -8.12 -54.12
C LEU A 113 -27.39 -7.63 -52.84
N GLN A 114 -27.02 -8.16 -51.68
CA GLN A 114 -27.59 -7.73 -50.40
C GLN A 114 -27.13 -6.31 -50.02
N ILE A 115 -25.87 -5.96 -50.30
CA ILE A 115 -25.34 -4.61 -50.07
C ILE A 115 -26.03 -3.60 -51.00
N GLN A 116 -26.22 -3.94 -52.28
CA GLN A 116 -26.98 -3.12 -53.21
C GLN A 116 -28.41 -2.91 -52.72
N GLY A 117 -29.07 -3.97 -52.25
CA GLY A 117 -30.39 -3.88 -51.62
C GLY A 117 -30.42 -2.92 -50.43
N ILE A 118 -29.38 -2.89 -49.60
CA ILE A 118 -29.25 -1.97 -48.45
C ILE A 118 -28.98 -0.53 -48.89
N LEU A 119 -28.18 -0.33 -49.94
CA LEU A 119 -27.78 0.99 -50.44
C LEU A 119 -28.85 1.70 -51.29
N GLY A 120 -29.97 1.04 -51.59
CA GLY A 120 -31.09 1.63 -52.35
C GLY A 120 -31.63 0.77 -53.50
N GLY A 121 -31.20 -0.49 -53.61
CA GLY A 121 -31.73 -1.48 -54.56
C GLY A 121 -31.45 -1.14 -56.02
N ASP A 122 -32.51 -0.87 -56.76
CA ASP A 122 -32.46 -0.64 -58.22
C ASP A 122 -31.97 0.77 -58.60
N HIS A 123 -31.62 1.62 -57.63
CA HIS A 123 -31.05 2.93 -57.92
C HIS A 123 -29.68 2.79 -58.61
N PRO A 124 -29.43 3.47 -59.74
CA PRO A 124 -28.17 3.31 -60.49
C PRO A 124 -26.93 3.68 -59.68
N ASP A 125 -27.07 4.60 -58.72
CA ASP A 125 -25.98 4.97 -57.82
C ASP A 125 -25.70 3.91 -56.74
N ALA A 126 -26.70 3.13 -56.32
CA ALA A 126 -26.52 2.03 -55.38
C ALA A 126 -25.75 0.87 -56.02
N ALA A 127 -26.02 0.57 -57.29
CA ALA A 127 -25.25 -0.40 -58.08
C ALA A 127 -23.78 0.03 -58.19
N LYS A 128 -23.53 1.29 -58.56
CA LYS A 128 -22.17 1.84 -58.64
C LYS A 128 -21.45 1.79 -57.30
N GLN A 129 -22.10 2.18 -56.21
CA GLN A 129 -21.48 2.15 -54.87
C GLN A 129 -21.17 0.72 -54.40
N THR A 130 -22.01 -0.25 -54.76
CA THR A 130 -21.80 -1.67 -54.46
C THR A 130 -20.61 -2.26 -55.22
N GLU A 131 -20.43 -1.90 -56.50
CA GLU A 131 -19.29 -2.35 -57.29
C GLU A 131 -17.95 -1.92 -56.69
N HIS A 132 -17.92 -0.74 -56.07
CA HIS A 132 -16.72 -0.16 -55.46
C HIS A 132 -16.52 -0.57 -53.98
N TYR A 133 -17.35 -1.45 -53.43
CA TYR A 133 -17.25 -1.89 -52.04
C TYR A 133 -16.23 -3.04 -51.91
N GLU A 134 -15.00 -2.72 -51.49
CA GLU A 134 -13.88 -3.69 -51.40
C GLU A 134 -13.39 -3.96 -49.95
N PHE A 135 -14.28 -3.84 -48.96
CA PHE A 135 -13.88 -4.01 -47.56
C PHE A 135 -14.05 -5.46 -47.08
N CYS A 136 -12.95 -6.10 -46.67
CA CYS A 136 -12.85 -7.45 -46.08
C CYS A 136 -13.71 -8.51 -46.79
N VAL A 137 -13.12 -9.19 -47.78
CA VAL A 137 -13.79 -10.20 -48.61
C VAL A 137 -13.57 -11.60 -48.03
N LEU A 138 -14.65 -12.38 -47.94
CA LEU A 138 -14.60 -13.80 -47.61
C LEU A 138 -15.51 -14.57 -48.58
N TYR A 139 -14.96 -15.63 -49.19
CA TYR A 139 -15.74 -16.51 -50.04
C TYR A 139 -16.64 -17.40 -49.19
N ASN A 140 -17.93 -17.45 -49.52
CA ASN A 140 -18.90 -18.29 -48.81
C ASN A 140 -19.25 -19.51 -49.67
N ASP A 141 -18.78 -20.69 -49.25
CA ASP A 141 -18.98 -21.96 -49.96
C ASP A 141 -20.46 -22.35 -50.13
N TRP A 142 -21.32 -21.96 -49.19
CA TRP A 142 -22.75 -22.27 -49.23
C TRP A 142 -23.47 -21.44 -50.28
N LEU A 143 -23.13 -20.15 -50.37
CA LEU A 143 -23.73 -19.22 -51.33
C LEU A 143 -23.02 -19.24 -52.68
N GLN A 144 -21.87 -19.92 -52.78
CA GLN A 144 -20.98 -19.92 -53.93
C GLN A 144 -20.67 -18.50 -54.44
N ALA A 145 -20.48 -17.58 -53.52
CA ALA A 145 -20.34 -16.16 -53.81
C ALA A 145 -19.41 -15.46 -52.82
N ASP A 146 -18.76 -14.39 -53.29
CA ASP A 146 -18.01 -13.49 -52.43
C ASP A 146 -18.94 -12.71 -51.51
N THR A 147 -18.60 -12.70 -50.23
CA THR A 147 -19.25 -11.89 -49.21
C THR A 147 -18.31 -10.83 -48.68
N TYR A 148 -18.85 -9.67 -48.35
CA TYR A 148 -18.13 -8.47 -47.94
C TYR A 148 -18.60 -8.08 -46.55
N PHE A 149 -17.69 -7.68 -45.67
CA PHE A 149 -18.05 -7.29 -44.32
C PHE A 149 -18.77 -5.93 -44.33
N TRP A 150 -20.08 -5.95 -44.08
CA TRP A 150 -20.91 -4.77 -44.01
C TRP A 150 -21.11 -4.32 -42.56
N VAL A 151 -20.64 -3.11 -42.24
CA VAL A 151 -20.81 -2.51 -40.91
C VAL A 151 -22.26 -2.01 -40.75
N GLU A 152 -23.07 -2.74 -40.00
CA GLU A 152 -24.49 -2.42 -39.81
C GLU A 152 -24.70 -1.32 -38.77
N ARG A 153 -23.94 -1.36 -37.68
CA ARG A 153 -24.05 -0.40 -36.58
C ARG A 153 -22.71 -0.25 -35.89
N LEU A 154 -22.35 1.00 -35.58
CA LEU A 154 -21.33 1.27 -34.56
C LEU A 154 -22.01 1.14 -33.19
N VAL A 155 -22.03 -0.07 -32.62
CA VAL A 155 -22.65 -0.31 -31.31
C VAL A 155 -21.63 -0.06 -30.21
N THR A 156 -22.05 0.68 -29.19
CA THR A 156 -21.22 1.08 -28.04
C THR A 156 -21.59 0.22 -26.83
N THR A 157 -21.00 -0.96 -26.66
CA THR A 157 -21.17 -1.69 -25.39
C THR A 157 -20.12 -2.77 -25.17
N SER A 158 -19.25 -2.56 -24.18
CA SER A 158 -18.69 -3.65 -23.37
C SER A 158 -18.33 -3.13 -21.97
N SER A 159 -18.49 -3.99 -20.96
CA SER A 159 -18.15 -3.73 -19.56
C SER A 159 -16.78 -4.32 -19.26
N ALA A 160 -15.85 -3.51 -18.77
CA ALA A 160 -14.62 -3.99 -18.15
C ALA A 160 -14.74 -3.79 -16.64
N GLN A 161 -14.65 -4.88 -15.90
CA GLN A 161 -14.58 -4.88 -14.45
C GLN A 161 -13.11 -4.95 -14.04
N GLU A 162 -12.49 -3.81 -13.77
CA GLU A 162 -11.16 -3.78 -13.16
C GLU A 162 -11.30 -3.83 -11.64
N TRP A 163 -10.64 -4.82 -11.02
CA TRP A 163 -10.47 -4.87 -9.58
C TRP A 163 -9.34 -3.94 -9.18
N ALA A 164 -9.63 -2.64 -9.16
CA ALA A 164 -8.71 -1.68 -8.56
C ALA A 164 -8.99 -1.64 -7.05
N ASN A 165 -8.05 -2.11 -6.22
CA ASN A 165 -8.03 -1.83 -4.79
C ASN A 165 -7.69 -0.35 -4.57
N VAL A 166 -8.55 0.54 -5.05
CA VAL A 166 -8.43 1.96 -4.77
C VAL A 166 -9.22 2.21 -3.49
N VAL A 167 -8.49 2.56 -2.44
CA VAL A 167 -9.09 3.10 -1.22
C VAL A 167 -9.55 4.52 -1.53
N THR A 168 -10.70 4.65 -2.18
CA THR A 168 -11.41 5.93 -2.30
C THR A 168 -12.48 6.01 -1.23
N VAL A 169 -12.30 6.96 -0.33
CA VAL A 169 -13.25 7.36 0.71
C VAL A 169 -14.53 7.79 0.02
N GLU A 170 -15.63 7.09 0.32
CA GLU A 170 -16.97 7.33 -0.24
C GLU A 170 -17.67 8.56 0.39
N SER A 171 -16.88 9.58 0.73
CA SER A 171 -17.30 10.96 0.87
C SER A 171 -16.12 11.85 0.46
N LYS A 172 -16.32 12.74 -0.52
CA LYS A 172 -15.35 13.81 -0.85
C LYS A 172 -15.23 14.85 0.28
N ASP A 173 -16.08 14.72 1.29
CA ASP A 173 -16.08 15.48 2.52
C ASP A 173 -15.72 14.52 3.64
N ALA A 174 -14.50 14.62 4.16
CA ALA A 174 -14.17 13.89 5.36
C ALA A 174 -15.19 14.27 6.45
N VAL A 175 -15.81 13.27 7.09
CA VAL A 175 -16.74 13.53 8.19
C VAL A 175 -16.00 14.31 9.27
N ASP A 176 -16.55 15.43 9.73
CA ASP A 176 -15.92 16.28 10.73
C ASP A 176 -15.51 15.46 11.97
N GLY A 177 -14.25 15.62 12.39
CA GLY A 177 -13.67 14.88 13.51
C GLY A 177 -13.22 13.44 13.20
N SER A 178 -13.46 12.92 11.99
CA SER A 178 -12.97 11.60 11.59
C SER A 178 -11.44 11.55 11.41
N TRP A 179 -10.87 10.34 11.48
CA TRP A 179 -9.46 10.14 11.17
C TRP A 179 -9.09 10.49 9.73
N ALA A 180 -10.03 10.33 8.79
CA ALA A 180 -9.85 10.79 7.41
C ALA A 180 -9.66 12.32 7.36
N ALA A 181 -10.50 13.07 8.08
CA ALA A 181 -10.40 14.54 8.16
C ALA A 181 -9.05 14.96 8.79
N LYS A 182 -8.66 14.28 9.87
CA LYS A 182 -7.36 14.49 10.53
C LYS A 182 -6.17 14.22 9.60
N VAL A 183 -6.25 13.21 8.75
CA VAL A 183 -5.21 12.92 7.73
C VAL A 183 -5.19 14.01 6.66
N GLU A 184 -6.36 14.44 6.17
CA GLU A 184 -6.48 15.50 5.16
C GLU A 184 -5.91 16.83 5.67
N ILE A 185 -6.28 17.23 6.89
CA ILE A 185 -5.72 18.41 7.57
C ILE A 185 -4.20 18.28 7.72
N SER A 186 -3.70 17.09 8.09
CA SER A 186 -2.26 16.85 8.21
C SER A 186 -1.53 16.98 6.86
N ARG A 187 -2.13 16.50 5.76
CA ARG A 187 -1.60 16.69 4.39
C ARG A 187 -1.55 18.16 4.04
N ALA A 188 -2.65 18.88 4.28
CA ALA A 188 -2.78 20.29 3.96
C ALA A 188 -1.76 21.15 4.73
N ILE A 189 -1.59 20.91 6.04
CA ILE A 189 -0.61 21.60 6.87
C ILE A 189 0.82 21.36 6.38
N ARG A 190 1.17 20.11 6.02
CA ARG A 190 2.50 19.78 5.50
C ARG A 190 2.76 20.42 4.14
N ALA A 191 1.78 20.37 3.23
CA ALA A 191 1.87 21.00 1.92
C ALA A 191 1.97 22.52 2.01
N PHE A 192 1.17 23.15 2.87
CA PHE A 192 1.23 24.59 3.13
C PHE A 192 2.58 25.01 3.74
N ALA A 193 3.06 24.27 4.73
CA ALA A 193 4.37 24.50 5.34
C ALA A 193 5.49 24.42 4.30
N ALA A 194 5.44 23.42 3.41
CA ALA A 194 6.40 23.27 2.33
C ALA A 194 6.30 24.42 1.30
N ALA A 195 5.09 24.77 0.86
CA ALA A 195 4.86 25.83 -0.12
C ALA A 195 5.25 27.22 0.38
N LYS A 196 5.08 27.50 1.68
CA LYS A 196 5.41 28.80 2.30
C LYS A 196 6.76 28.81 3.03
N GLY A 197 7.53 27.71 2.98
CA GLY A 197 8.83 27.60 3.64
C GLY A 197 8.78 27.71 5.18
N LYS A 198 7.62 27.42 5.80
CA LYS A 198 7.42 27.52 7.26
C LYS A 198 7.68 26.18 7.95
N LYS A 199 8.01 26.23 9.24
CA LYS A 199 8.05 25.02 10.07
C LYS A 199 6.62 24.53 10.35
N ILE A 200 6.40 23.21 10.33
CA ILE A 200 5.08 22.60 10.57
C ILE A 200 4.45 23.08 11.89
N GLN A 201 5.27 23.27 12.95
CA GLN A 201 4.82 23.74 14.26
C GLN A 201 4.23 25.16 14.27
N GLN A 202 4.51 25.97 13.24
CA GLN A 202 4.04 27.35 13.12
C GLN A 202 2.79 27.48 12.25
N VAL A 203 2.29 26.37 11.71
CA VAL A 203 1.12 26.33 10.82
C VAL A 203 -0.05 25.77 11.61
N THR A 204 -1.09 26.58 11.79
CA THR A 204 -2.35 26.14 12.40
C THR A 204 -3.35 25.76 11.31
N GLU A 205 -4.33 24.94 11.68
CA GLU A 205 -5.43 24.57 10.77
C GLU A 205 -6.16 25.80 10.22
N LYS A 206 -6.41 26.80 11.07
CA LYS A 206 -7.05 28.08 10.69
C LYS A 206 -6.27 28.81 9.59
N MET A 207 -4.94 28.85 9.69
CA MET A 207 -4.09 29.49 8.70
C MET A 207 -4.14 28.80 7.33
N VAL A 208 -4.36 27.48 7.30
CA VAL A 208 -4.52 26.73 6.05
C VAL A 208 -5.94 26.88 5.50
N ALA A 209 -6.95 26.92 6.37
CA ALA A 209 -8.34 27.15 5.98
C ALA A 209 -8.56 28.54 5.34
N GLU A 210 -7.92 29.58 5.89
CA GLU A 210 -7.99 30.96 5.40
C GLU A 210 -7.11 31.24 4.16
N SER A 211 -6.35 30.25 3.70
CA SER A 211 -5.44 30.41 2.57
C SER A 211 -6.13 30.21 1.22
N ASP A 212 -5.51 30.73 0.16
CA ASP A 212 -6.07 30.80 -1.21
C ASP A 212 -6.62 29.47 -1.76
N LEU A 213 -6.05 28.33 -1.36
CA LEU A 213 -6.45 26.99 -1.83
C LEU A 213 -7.28 26.21 -0.80
N GLY A 214 -7.35 26.68 0.44
CA GLY A 214 -8.00 25.99 1.56
C GLY A 214 -7.39 24.61 1.90
N ILE A 215 -8.00 23.91 2.85
CA ILE A 215 -7.53 22.60 3.32
C ILE A 215 -7.51 21.57 2.18
N LYS A 216 -8.59 21.48 1.39
CA LYS A 216 -8.72 20.52 0.30
C LYS A 216 -7.70 20.74 -0.82
N GLY A 217 -7.45 22.00 -1.19
CA GLY A 217 -6.51 22.33 -2.26
C GLY A 217 -5.06 22.10 -1.86
N TYR A 218 -4.67 22.38 -0.61
CA TYR A 218 -3.33 22.02 -0.15
C TYR A 218 -3.18 20.51 0.11
N ALA A 219 -4.24 19.81 0.54
CA ALA A 219 -4.20 18.35 0.71
C ALA A 219 -3.96 17.60 -0.60
N SER A 220 -4.52 18.07 -1.72
CA SER A 220 -4.30 17.46 -3.05
C SER A 220 -2.89 17.71 -3.60
N LEU A 221 -2.24 18.81 -3.22
CA LEU A 221 -0.85 19.12 -3.57
C LEU A 221 0.19 18.36 -2.74
N TYR A 222 -0.23 17.61 -1.73
CA TYR A 222 0.68 16.88 -0.85
C TYR A 222 1.53 15.86 -1.62
N ASP A 223 0.92 15.09 -2.53
CA ASP A 223 1.63 14.04 -3.29
C ASP A 223 2.58 14.62 -4.35
N SER A 224 2.36 15.87 -4.79
CA SER A 224 3.22 16.56 -5.76
C SER A 224 4.39 17.31 -5.12
N LEU A 225 4.39 17.48 -3.78
CA LEU A 225 5.41 18.22 -3.04
C LEU A 225 6.32 17.27 -2.24
N PRO A 226 7.49 16.85 -2.77
CA PRO A 226 8.39 15.93 -2.05
C PRO A 226 8.92 16.52 -0.74
N ALA A 227 8.95 17.84 -0.59
CA ALA A 227 9.30 18.52 0.66
C ALA A 227 8.23 18.40 1.76
N ALA A 228 6.99 18.08 1.39
CA ALA A 228 5.88 17.87 2.34
C ALA A 228 5.88 16.45 2.95
N ALA A 229 6.56 15.49 2.31
CA ALA A 229 6.61 14.12 2.77
C ALA A 229 7.31 14.00 4.15
N PRO A 230 6.80 13.15 5.06
CA PRO A 230 7.40 12.93 6.36
C PRO A 230 8.81 12.35 6.19
N LYS A 231 9.78 12.92 6.92
CA LYS A 231 11.15 12.41 6.92
C LYS A 231 11.16 10.97 7.43
N LEU A 232 11.73 10.07 6.62
CA LEU A 232 11.86 8.65 6.92
C LEU A 232 12.62 8.48 8.25
N GLY A 233 11.96 7.94 9.27
CA GLY A 233 12.57 7.64 10.58
C GLY A 233 12.47 8.73 11.66
N GLY A 234 11.79 9.86 11.39
CA GLY A 234 11.61 10.93 12.38
C GLY A 234 10.19 10.97 12.93
N ASP A 235 9.87 10.15 13.95
CA ASP A 235 8.60 10.26 14.67
C ASP A 235 8.64 11.38 15.74
N GLY A 236 9.22 12.54 15.39
CA GLY A 236 9.21 13.84 16.11
C GLY A 236 9.68 13.89 17.57
N THR A 237 9.84 12.74 18.21
CA THR A 237 10.04 12.53 19.64
C THR A 237 11.52 12.25 19.90
N ASN A 238 12.39 13.14 19.42
CA ASN A 238 13.76 13.21 19.90
C ASN A 238 13.79 14.07 21.17
N ALA A 239 13.18 13.56 22.25
CA ALA A 239 13.73 13.86 23.56
C ALA A 239 15.02 13.02 23.69
N PRO A 240 16.17 13.61 24.06
CA PRO A 240 17.31 12.81 24.45
C PRO A 240 16.86 11.87 25.59
N PRO A 241 17.33 10.61 25.63
CA PRO A 241 17.00 9.72 26.73
C PRO A 241 17.34 10.41 28.05
N PRO A 242 16.49 10.32 29.09
CA PRO A 242 16.87 10.80 30.41
C PRO A 242 18.18 10.12 30.81
N PRO A 243 19.12 10.84 31.46
CA PRO A 243 20.38 10.26 31.88
C PRO A 243 20.09 9.02 32.73
N ALA A 244 20.69 7.89 32.34
CA ALA A 244 20.51 6.63 33.05
C ALA A 244 20.88 6.85 34.53
N PRO A 245 20.07 6.37 35.49
CA PRO A 245 20.45 6.40 36.88
C PRO A 245 21.75 5.60 37.07
N PRO A 246 22.64 6.02 37.98
CA PRO A 246 23.93 5.35 38.19
C PRO A 246 23.68 3.89 38.53
N SER A 247 24.23 3.02 37.68
CA SER A 247 24.14 1.57 37.79
C SER A 247 24.61 1.11 39.18
N ALA A 248 23.67 0.60 39.98
CA ALA A 248 23.97 -0.14 41.18
C ALA A 248 24.54 -1.52 40.78
N ARG A 249 25.83 -1.69 41.08
CA ARG A 249 26.53 -2.95 41.38
C ARG A 249 26.17 -4.16 40.51
N LYS A 250 27.00 -4.38 39.49
CA LYS A 250 27.23 -5.70 38.89
C LYS A 250 27.85 -6.61 39.96
N ARG A 251 27.17 -7.72 40.29
CA ARG A 251 27.70 -8.80 41.13
C ARG A 251 28.82 -9.50 40.36
N THR A 252 29.95 -9.63 41.02
CA THR A 252 31.13 -10.40 40.62
C THR A 252 30.75 -11.87 40.38
N GLN A 253 31.20 -12.44 39.28
CA GLN A 253 31.46 -13.86 39.16
C GLN A 253 32.78 -13.97 38.39
N GLU A 254 33.80 -14.41 39.12
CA GLU A 254 35.12 -14.81 38.64
C GLU A 254 34.95 -16.08 37.79
N ASP A 255 35.56 -16.14 36.61
CA ASP A 255 36.47 -17.25 36.24
C ASP A 255 37.26 -16.92 34.96
N ASP A 256 38.38 -17.60 34.81
CA ASP A 256 39.63 -17.23 34.12
C ASP A 256 39.61 -17.13 32.59
N GLY A 257 40.49 -16.29 32.05
CA GLY A 257 40.84 -16.27 30.63
C GLY A 257 41.63 -15.04 30.18
N ASP A 258 42.94 -15.06 30.42
CA ASP A 258 43.95 -14.12 29.92
C ASP A 258 43.91 -13.94 28.38
N ASP A 259 43.92 -12.69 27.90
CA ASP A 259 44.84 -12.26 26.84
C ASP A 259 44.97 -10.73 26.83
N GLU A 260 46.22 -10.25 26.79
CA GLU A 260 46.61 -8.85 26.84
C GLU A 260 46.45 -8.17 25.48
N GLY A 261 45.88 -6.95 25.45
CA GLY A 261 45.71 -6.19 24.21
C GLY A 261 45.45 -4.70 24.43
N GLN A 262 46.55 -4.00 24.73
CA GLN A 262 46.76 -2.56 24.94
C GLN A 262 45.73 -1.53 24.42
N LYS A 263 45.51 -0.51 25.28
CA LYS A 263 44.85 0.77 25.02
C LYS A 263 45.55 1.58 23.92
N ALA A 264 44.76 2.23 23.05
CA ALA A 264 45.10 3.55 22.54
C ALA A 264 43.83 4.42 22.37
N LYS A 265 43.75 5.47 23.18
CA LYS A 265 42.85 6.62 22.97
C LYS A 265 43.35 7.38 21.74
N GLY A 266 42.46 7.73 20.82
CA GLY A 266 42.78 8.55 19.66
C GLY A 266 41.54 9.12 19.00
N SER A 267 41.03 10.21 19.57
CA SER A 267 40.09 11.12 18.90
C SER A 267 40.76 11.73 17.67
N SER A 268 40.20 11.55 16.47
CA SER A 268 40.20 12.62 15.48
C SER A 268 39.05 12.44 14.48
N ASN A 269 38.22 13.48 14.42
CA ASN A 269 37.28 13.72 13.34
C ASN A 269 38.07 13.89 12.03
N THR A 270 37.86 12.98 11.08
CA THR A 270 38.12 13.29 9.66
C THR A 270 36.92 12.84 8.84
N LYS A 271 36.16 13.83 8.39
CA LYS A 271 35.07 13.69 7.41
C LYS A 271 35.63 13.01 6.16
N LYS A 272 35.28 11.75 5.93
CA LYS A 272 35.47 11.12 4.62
C LYS A 272 34.48 11.73 3.61
N PRO A 273 34.92 11.98 2.37
CA PRO A 273 34.06 12.54 1.34
C PRO A 273 32.97 11.52 0.98
N ARG A 274 31.75 12.03 0.83
CA ARG A 274 30.53 11.27 0.55
C ARG A 274 30.61 10.69 -0.87
N THR A 275 31.04 9.45 -0.99
CA THR A 275 30.85 8.64 -2.20
C THR A 275 29.36 8.45 -2.42
N GLN A 276 28.85 8.80 -3.60
CA GLN A 276 27.46 8.60 -3.98
C GLN A 276 27.11 7.10 -3.90
N ASN A 277 26.19 6.79 -2.99
CA ASN A 277 25.87 5.44 -2.56
C ASN A 277 24.80 4.78 -3.48
N THR A 278 25.09 4.67 -4.78
CA THR A 278 24.20 3.99 -5.74
C THR A 278 24.14 2.48 -5.50
N THR A 279 25.19 1.89 -4.91
CA THR A 279 25.29 0.47 -4.55
C THR A 279 24.21 0.01 -3.57
N THR A 280 23.83 0.86 -2.60
CA THR A 280 22.82 0.49 -1.58
C THR A 280 21.39 0.39 -2.09
N LYS A 281 21.04 1.08 -3.17
CA LYS A 281 19.67 1.03 -3.72
C LYS A 281 19.46 -0.27 -4.49
N TYR A 282 20.41 -0.60 -5.37
CA TYR A 282 20.38 -1.84 -6.13
C TYR A 282 20.50 -3.08 -5.24
N GLU A 283 21.36 -3.06 -4.21
CA GLU A 283 21.45 -4.17 -3.25
C GLU A 283 20.12 -4.40 -2.50
N LYS A 284 19.40 -3.31 -2.18
CA LYS A 284 18.09 -3.39 -1.54
C LYS A 284 17.04 -3.98 -2.49
N GLU A 285 17.04 -3.56 -3.75
CA GLU A 285 16.14 -4.09 -4.79
C GLU A 285 16.38 -5.59 -5.04
N VAL A 286 17.65 -6.02 -5.07
CA VAL A 286 18.02 -7.44 -5.20
C VAL A 286 17.54 -8.27 -4.00
N LYS A 287 17.72 -7.77 -2.77
CA LYS A 287 17.23 -8.45 -1.56
C LYS A 287 15.71 -8.52 -1.51
N GLU A 288 15.02 -7.47 -1.94
CA GLU A 288 13.55 -7.44 -2.00
C GLU A 288 13.02 -8.42 -3.06
N PHE A 289 13.66 -8.48 -4.23
CA PHE A 289 13.34 -9.45 -5.27
C PHE A 289 13.51 -10.90 -4.78
N LEU A 290 14.66 -11.23 -4.17
CA LEU A 290 14.90 -12.57 -3.63
C LEU A 290 13.91 -12.94 -2.51
N ALA A 291 13.51 -11.97 -1.69
CA ALA A 291 12.50 -12.19 -0.66
C ALA A 291 11.11 -12.48 -1.26
N MET A 292 10.75 -11.81 -2.36
CA MET A 292 9.50 -12.07 -3.09
C MET A 292 9.53 -13.44 -3.79
N GLU A 293 10.66 -13.80 -4.37
CA GLU A 293 10.89 -15.09 -5.02
C GLU A 293 10.74 -16.25 -4.02
N GLN A 294 11.43 -16.17 -2.88
CA GLN A 294 11.34 -17.18 -1.82
C GLN A 294 9.92 -17.28 -1.22
N SER A 295 9.21 -16.15 -1.10
CA SER A 295 7.82 -16.13 -0.68
C SER A 295 6.90 -16.82 -1.70
N SER A 296 7.15 -16.62 -2.99
CA SER A 296 6.42 -17.27 -4.08
C SER A 296 6.63 -18.79 -4.06
N ASP A 297 7.88 -19.23 -3.90
CA ASP A 297 8.23 -20.64 -3.85
C ASP A 297 7.63 -21.37 -2.64
N ASN A 298 7.66 -20.74 -1.46
CA ASN A 298 7.01 -21.28 -0.26
C ASN A 298 5.49 -21.48 -0.46
N ARG A 299 4.84 -20.54 -1.15
CA ARG A 299 3.40 -20.65 -1.48
C ARG A 299 3.15 -21.77 -2.48
N MET A 300 3.95 -21.86 -3.54
CA MET A 300 3.79 -22.90 -4.55
C MET A 300 4.14 -24.30 -4.02
N THR A 301 5.08 -24.40 -3.07
CA THR A 301 5.36 -25.64 -2.34
C THR A 301 4.15 -26.07 -1.49
N THR A 302 3.49 -25.12 -0.82
CA THR A 302 2.26 -25.38 -0.05
C THR A 302 1.13 -25.87 -0.97
N ILE A 303 0.92 -25.20 -2.10
CA ILE A 303 -0.09 -25.60 -3.10
C ILE A 303 0.24 -26.99 -3.65
N THR A 304 1.50 -27.25 -3.99
CA THR A 304 1.94 -28.57 -4.50
C THR A 304 1.69 -29.67 -3.46
N ALA A 305 1.93 -29.39 -2.17
CA ALA A 305 1.65 -30.33 -1.09
C ALA A 305 0.14 -30.61 -0.94
N GLU A 306 -0.72 -29.61 -1.10
CA GLU A 306 -2.18 -29.77 -1.08
C GLU A 306 -2.71 -30.55 -2.30
N VAL A 307 -2.16 -30.28 -3.48
CA VAL A 307 -2.44 -31.00 -4.72
C VAL A 307 -2.07 -32.48 -4.59
N THR A 308 -0.95 -32.77 -3.91
CA THR A 308 -0.51 -34.16 -3.65
C THR A 308 -1.44 -34.89 -2.69
N LYS A 309 -2.06 -34.19 -1.73
CA LYS A 309 -3.02 -34.78 -0.78
C LYS A 309 -4.33 -35.18 -1.43
N ASN A 310 -4.82 -34.40 -2.42
CA ASN A 310 -6.09 -34.66 -3.10
C ASN A 310 -5.96 -34.57 -4.63
N PRO A 311 -5.29 -35.53 -5.30
CA PRO A 311 -4.92 -35.41 -6.71
C PRO A 311 -6.11 -35.25 -7.68
N SER A 312 -7.28 -35.77 -7.30
CA SER A 312 -8.49 -35.77 -8.12
C SER A 312 -9.15 -34.39 -8.24
N TRP A 313 -8.98 -33.51 -7.25
CA TRP A 313 -9.58 -32.16 -7.24
C TRP A 313 -8.73 -31.13 -7.99
N TRP A 314 -7.49 -31.50 -8.30
CA TRP A 314 -6.45 -30.59 -8.81
C TRP A 314 -5.84 -31.07 -10.12
N THR A 315 -6.52 -31.95 -10.86
CA THR A 315 -6.03 -32.48 -12.15
C THR A 315 -5.75 -31.36 -13.16
N TRP A 316 -6.55 -30.29 -13.15
CA TRP A 316 -6.39 -29.09 -13.99
C TRP A 316 -5.18 -28.22 -13.61
N ALA A 317 -4.64 -28.37 -12.39
CA ALA A 317 -3.58 -27.50 -11.86
C ALA A 317 -2.17 -28.06 -12.10
N LYS A 318 -2.04 -29.32 -12.54
CA LYS A 318 -0.74 -29.97 -12.76
C LYS A 318 0.11 -29.22 -13.78
N ASP A 319 -0.48 -28.87 -14.92
CA ASP A 319 0.21 -28.15 -16.00
C ASP A 319 0.62 -26.75 -15.55
N ALA A 320 -0.22 -26.08 -14.74
CA ALA A 320 0.08 -24.76 -14.19
C ALA A 320 1.24 -24.78 -13.19
N ILE A 321 1.32 -25.80 -12.33
CA ILE A 321 2.43 -25.98 -11.37
C ILE A 321 3.74 -26.28 -12.10
N LEU A 322 3.69 -27.11 -13.15
CA LEU A 322 4.84 -27.43 -13.97
C LEU A 322 5.34 -26.17 -14.72
N THR A 323 4.43 -25.45 -15.38
CA THR A 323 4.74 -24.19 -16.08
C THR A 323 5.34 -23.16 -15.12
N TYR A 324 4.83 -23.06 -13.88
CA TYR A 324 5.40 -22.19 -12.86
C TYR A 324 6.83 -22.58 -12.51
N LYS A 325 7.11 -23.87 -12.30
CA LYS A 325 8.47 -24.35 -11.95
C LYS A 325 9.46 -24.11 -13.09
N GLU A 326 9.04 -24.33 -14.33
CA GLU A 326 9.85 -24.05 -15.52
C GLU A 326 10.15 -22.56 -15.66
N ALA A 327 9.13 -21.70 -15.53
CA ALA A 327 9.29 -20.25 -15.59
C ALA A 327 10.20 -19.73 -14.46
N ARG A 328 10.01 -20.22 -13.23
CA ARG A 328 10.85 -19.90 -12.07
C ARG A 328 12.31 -20.28 -12.34
N THR A 329 12.55 -21.48 -12.84
CA THR A 329 13.90 -21.96 -13.16
C THR A 329 14.56 -21.10 -14.25
N ALA A 330 13.81 -20.74 -15.29
CA ALA A 330 14.31 -19.86 -16.36
C ALA A 330 14.69 -18.47 -15.83
N VAL A 331 13.84 -17.89 -14.98
CA VAL A 331 14.09 -16.60 -14.33
C VAL A 331 15.34 -16.67 -13.44
N LEU A 332 15.47 -17.71 -12.61
CA LEU A 332 16.65 -17.88 -11.73
C LEU A 332 17.95 -18.11 -12.51
N LYS A 333 17.92 -18.81 -13.66
CA LYS A 333 19.07 -18.98 -14.54
C LYS A 333 19.56 -17.64 -15.10
N VAL A 334 18.65 -16.80 -15.59
CA VAL A 334 18.97 -15.45 -16.09
C VAL A 334 19.67 -14.61 -15.02
N TYR A 335 19.33 -14.79 -13.74
CA TYR A 335 19.99 -14.10 -12.64
C TYR A 335 21.33 -14.74 -12.22
N ALA A 336 21.46 -16.08 -12.28
CA ALA A 336 22.72 -16.76 -11.99
C ALA A 336 23.86 -16.37 -12.95
N ASP A 337 23.51 -16.06 -14.19
CA ASP A 337 24.45 -15.62 -15.23
C ASP A 337 24.95 -14.18 -15.03
N GLN A 338 24.37 -13.41 -14.10
CA GLN A 338 24.79 -12.06 -13.78
C GLN A 338 25.92 -12.08 -12.72
N PRO A 339 27.13 -11.56 -13.01
CA PRO A 339 28.29 -11.58 -12.09
C PRO A 339 28.02 -10.96 -10.72
N HIS A 340 27.09 -10.00 -10.67
CA HIS A 340 26.71 -9.33 -9.42
C HIS A 340 25.84 -10.19 -8.50
N PHE A 341 25.06 -11.13 -9.05
CA PHE A 341 24.23 -12.07 -8.29
C PHE A 341 25.04 -13.24 -7.73
N GLN A 342 26.20 -13.55 -8.30
CA GLN A 342 27.11 -14.59 -7.80
C GLN A 342 27.73 -14.26 -6.44
N ASN A 343 27.91 -12.96 -6.14
CA ASN A 343 28.50 -12.47 -4.89
C ASN A 343 27.52 -12.49 -3.71
N PHE A 344 26.22 -12.39 -3.98
CA PHE A 344 25.22 -12.76 -3.00
C PHE A 344 25.23 -14.28 -3.01
N LYS A 345 25.49 -14.94 -1.88
CA LYS A 345 25.33 -16.41 -1.77
C LYS A 345 23.85 -16.75 -1.98
N VAL A 346 23.41 -16.71 -3.24
CA VAL A 346 22.06 -16.98 -3.69
C VAL A 346 21.91 -18.48 -3.55
N ALA A 347 21.51 -18.90 -2.36
CA ALA A 347 20.93 -20.21 -2.09
C ALA A 347 19.52 -20.33 -2.72
N ALA A 348 19.30 -19.76 -3.91
CA ALA A 348 18.00 -19.82 -4.60
C ALA A 348 17.89 -20.99 -5.58
N LEU A 349 19.01 -21.66 -5.90
CA LEU A 349 19.00 -22.96 -6.55
C LEU A 349 19.53 -23.97 -5.53
N SER A 350 18.63 -24.79 -5.00
CA SER A 350 19.07 -26.02 -4.34
C SER A 350 19.91 -26.81 -5.35
N GLN A 351 21.00 -27.46 -4.93
CA GLN A 351 21.75 -28.39 -5.80
C GLN A 351 20.84 -29.47 -6.42
N LYS A 352 19.65 -29.68 -5.84
CA LYS A 352 18.60 -30.59 -6.31
C LYS A 352 17.78 -30.06 -7.51
N GLU A 353 17.84 -28.77 -7.82
CA GLU A 353 17.11 -28.11 -8.92
C GLU A 353 18.01 -27.82 -10.14
N MET A 354 19.34 -28.00 -9.99
CA MET A 354 20.31 -27.91 -11.09
C MET A 354 20.72 -29.26 -11.70
N ALA A 355 20.33 -30.36 -11.06
CA ALA A 355 20.48 -31.74 -11.57
C ALA A 355 19.18 -32.16 -12.27
#